data_AF-A0A942L737-F1
#
_entry.id   AF-A0A942L737-F1
#
_cell.length_a   1.000
_cell.length_b   1.000
_cell.length_c   1.000
_cell.angle_alpha   90.00
_cell.angle_beta   90.00
_cell.angle_gamma   90.00
#
_symmetry.space_group_name_H-M   'P 1'
#
loop_
_entity.id
_entity.type
_entity.pdbx_description
1 polymer ?
#
loop_
_entity_poly.entity_id
_entity_poly.type
_entity_poly.pdbx_seq_one_letter_code
_entity_poly.pdbx_strand_id
1 'polypeptide(L)'
;MSQHNHTAVKSDWSGGISPFKTSYGKLMMWFFLVSDALTFSGFLVAYGFYRHYFIDVWPSAENVFTHFPFLHGNHPLLYVGLMTFILIMSSVTMVLAVESGQRLYKKGVKIWLSLTIVGGLIFLGSQAWEWGHFIKGTEAGSVQLSTGYYQLPDGEVKSTDGVIARWSDSTKQELILPWKNKDDAYYTVNGTELVNLTKKATQVQGANLTVNEYGHKLFGNFFFFITGFHGLHVFSGVILNLIVLLNVFKGTYEKRGHYEMVEKVGLYWHFVDLVWVFIFTFFYLI
;
A
#
# COMPACT_ATOMS: atom_id res chain seq x y z
N MET A 1 -72.85 -3.50 -8.04
CA MET A 1 -71.88 -4.50 -7.58
C MET A 1 -70.50 -3.95 -7.88
N SER A 2 -69.75 -3.61 -6.82
CA SER A 2 -68.60 -2.69 -6.82
C SER A 2 -67.38 -3.22 -7.58
N GLN A 3 -66.79 -2.39 -8.43
CA GLN A 3 -65.45 -2.62 -9.00
C GLN A 3 -64.40 -2.24 -7.93
N HIS A 4 -63.61 -3.21 -7.48
CA HIS A 4 -62.45 -2.95 -6.63
C HIS A 4 -61.33 -2.33 -7.48
N ASN A 5 -61.18 -1.01 -7.37
CA ASN A 5 -60.00 -0.28 -7.84
C ASN A 5 -58.78 -0.72 -7.01
N HIS A 6 -57.79 -1.32 -7.66
CA HIS A 6 -56.46 -1.48 -7.09
C HIS A 6 -55.81 -0.09 -7.00
N THR A 7 -55.85 0.51 -5.82
CA THR A 7 -55.07 1.71 -5.51
C THR A 7 -53.59 1.34 -5.49
N ALA A 8 -52.82 1.95 -6.39
CA ALA A 8 -51.37 1.87 -6.38
C ALA A 8 -50.84 2.39 -5.03
N VAL A 9 -50.13 1.53 -4.30
CA VAL A 9 -49.45 1.91 -3.05
C VAL A 9 -48.43 2.99 -3.38
N LYS A 10 -48.69 4.21 -2.91
CA LYS A 10 -47.80 5.35 -3.03
C LYS A 10 -46.62 5.11 -2.07
N SER A 11 -45.40 5.21 -2.57
CA SER A 11 -44.18 5.20 -1.75
C SER A 11 -44.26 6.33 -0.71
N ASP A 12 -44.16 6.01 0.58
CA ASP A 12 -44.14 6.99 1.69
C ASP A 12 -42.91 7.91 1.68
N TRP A 13 -41.99 7.69 0.74
CA TRP A 13 -40.75 8.45 0.63
C TRP A 13 -40.89 9.57 -0.40
N SER A 14 -40.93 10.83 0.08
CA SER A 14 -41.12 12.02 -0.75
C SER A 14 -39.96 12.32 -1.71
N GLY A 15 -38.80 11.69 -1.55
CA GLY A 15 -37.61 11.84 -2.39
C GLY A 15 -37.41 10.73 -3.45
N GLY A 16 -38.38 9.85 -3.68
CA GLY A 16 -38.28 8.77 -4.67
C GLY A 16 -38.07 7.38 -4.06
N ILE A 17 -37.00 6.69 -4.46
CA ILE A 17 -36.73 5.30 -4.08
C ILE A 17 -36.33 5.23 -2.59
N SER A 18 -36.97 4.34 -1.82
CA SER A 18 -36.65 4.13 -0.40
C SER A 18 -35.15 3.90 -0.17
N PRO A 19 -34.54 4.48 0.88
CA PRO A 19 -33.14 4.26 1.25
C PRO A 19 -32.84 2.78 1.57
N PHE A 20 -33.86 1.97 1.84
CA PHE A 20 -33.75 0.52 2.04
C PHE A 20 -33.92 -0.30 0.75
N LYS A 21 -34.19 0.33 -0.39
CA LYS A 21 -34.34 -0.34 -1.70
C LYS A 21 -33.01 -0.45 -2.44
N THR A 22 -31.91 -0.70 -1.70
CA THR A 22 -30.62 -1.01 -2.30
C THR A 22 -30.66 -2.42 -2.89
N SER A 23 -30.06 -2.60 -4.07
CA SER A 23 -29.91 -3.92 -4.68
C SER A 23 -29.14 -4.83 -3.72
N TYR A 24 -29.59 -6.07 -3.55
CA TYR A 24 -28.93 -7.06 -2.68
C TYR A 24 -27.43 -7.14 -2.96
N GLY A 25 -27.03 -7.08 -4.24
CA GLY A 25 -25.61 -7.09 -4.62
C GLY A 25 -24.83 -5.85 -4.16
N LYS A 26 -25.46 -4.67 -4.08
CA LYS A 26 -24.81 -3.47 -3.52
C LYS A 26 -24.70 -3.55 -1.99
N LEU A 27 -25.71 -4.10 -1.33
CA LEU A 27 -25.68 -4.28 0.13
C LEU A 27 -24.59 -5.28 0.56
N MET A 28 -24.51 -6.44 -0.10
CA MET A 28 -23.46 -7.43 0.16
C MET A 28 -22.06 -6.87 -0.12
N MET A 29 -21.93 -6.02 -1.15
CA MET A 29 -20.69 -5.31 -1.41
C MET A 29 -20.27 -4.45 -0.21
N TRP A 30 -21.18 -3.66 0.35
CA TRP A 30 -20.87 -2.85 1.53
C TRP A 30 -20.45 -3.67 2.75
N PHE A 31 -21.11 -4.80 3.03
CA PHE A 31 -20.68 -5.69 4.10
C PHE A 31 -19.26 -6.23 3.88
N PHE A 32 -18.96 -6.66 2.66
CA PHE A 32 -17.63 -7.13 2.27
C PHE A 32 -16.57 -6.02 2.41
N LEU A 33 -16.87 -4.80 1.96
CA LEU A 33 -15.96 -3.65 2.10
C LEU A 33 -15.71 -3.29 3.57
N VAL A 34 -16.74 -3.35 4.42
CA VAL A 34 -16.59 -3.07 5.85
C VAL A 34 -15.73 -4.14 6.53
N SER A 35 -15.90 -5.43 6.19
CA SER A 35 -15.04 -6.49 6.74
C SER A 35 -13.57 -6.34 6.35
N ASP A 36 -13.31 -5.96 5.09
CA ASP A 36 -11.94 -5.68 4.64
C ASP A 36 -11.37 -4.44 5.34
N ALA A 37 -12.18 -3.38 5.50
CA ALA A 37 -11.76 -2.17 6.21
C ALA A 37 -11.32 -2.45 7.64
N LEU A 38 -12.08 -3.28 8.37
CA LEU A 38 -11.73 -3.71 9.73
C LEU A 38 -10.45 -4.55 9.75
N THR A 39 -10.26 -5.41 8.76
CA THR A 39 -9.04 -6.24 8.63
C THR A 39 -7.80 -5.37 8.43
N PHE A 40 -7.83 -4.43 7.48
CA PHE A 40 -6.74 -3.47 7.28
C PHE A 40 -6.49 -2.57 8.50
N SER A 41 -7.56 -2.15 9.18
CA SER A 41 -7.45 -1.35 10.39
C SER A 41 -6.71 -2.10 11.50
N GLY A 42 -7.01 -3.39 11.69
CA GLY A 42 -6.30 -4.25 12.64
C GLY A 42 -4.80 -4.35 12.33
N PHE A 43 -4.45 -4.50 11.05
CA PHE A 43 -3.04 -4.54 10.63
C PHE A 43 -2.31 -3.20 10.84
N LEU A 44 -2.95 -2.07 10.52
CA LEU A 44 -2.36 -0.75 10.71
C LEU A 44 -2.20 -0.38 12.19
N VAL A 45 -3.15 -0.77 13.05
CA VAL A 45 -3.03 -0.60 14.51
C VAL A 45 -1.88 -1.43 15.06
N ALA A 46 -1.75 -2.70 14.63
CA ALA A 46 -0.63 -3.54 15.03
C ALA A 46 0.72 -2.96 14.58
N TYR A 47 0.81 -2.49 13.33
CA TYR A 47 1.99 -1.79 12.82
C TYR A 47 2.31 -0.55 13.67
N GLY A 48 1.32 0.31 13.94
CA GLY A 48 1.50 1.52 14.74
C GLY A 48 1.98 1.23 16.16
N PHE A 49 1.46 0.17 16.79
CA PHE A 49 1.91 -0.26 18.12
C PHE A 49 3.39 -0.68 18.11
N TYR A 50 3.80 -1.55 17.17
CA TYR A 50 5.18 -2.02 17.12
C TYR A 50 6.16 -0.93 16.70
N ARG A 51 5.74 -0.04 15.79
CA ARG A 51 6.52 1.15 15.44
C ARG A 51 6.78 2.03 16.65
N HIS A 52 5.75 2.32 17.45
CA HIS A 52 5.89 3.12 18.66
C HIS A 52 6.77 2.43 19.70
N TYR A 53 6.62 1.11 19.86
CA TYR A 53 7.43 0.33 20.80
C TYR A 53 8.92 0.30 20.43
N PHE A 54 9.25 0.29 19.13
CA PHE A 54 10.63 0.24 18.62
C PHE A 54 11.10 1.57 18.02
N ILE A 55 10.59 2.71 18.51
CA ILE A 55 10.82 4.03 17.91
C ILE A 55 12.30 4.38 17.69
N ASP A 56 13.17 3.96 18.60
CA ASP A 56 14.61 4.26 18.57
C ASP A 56 15.39 3.50 17.50
N VAL A 57 14.80 2.44 16.93
CA VAL A 57 15.43 1.55 15.94
C VAL A 57 14.56 1.33 14.70
N TRP A 58 13.38 1.96 14.66
CA TRP A 58 12.48 1.89 13.53
C TRP A 58 13.04 2.72 12.37
N PRO A 59 13.06 2.20 11.14
CA PRO A 59 13.70 2.92 10.06
C PRO A 59 12.87 4.12 9.58
N SER A 60 13.56 5.18 9.17
CA SER A 60 12.91 6.34 8.54
C SER A 60 12.61 6.05 7.07
N ALA A 61 11.37 6.31 6.63
CA ALA A 61 10.91 6.01 5.27
C ALA A 61 11.79 6.65 4.18
N GLU A 62 12.22 7.89 4.37
CA GLU A 62 13.11 8.62 3.44
C GLU A 62 14.44 7.91 3.15
N ASN A 63 14.93 7.10 4.11
CA ASN A 63 16.18 6.36 3.98
C ASN A 63 15.97 4.98 3.34
N VAL A 64 14.74 4.47 3.41
CA VAL A 64 14.36 3.15 2.90
C VAL A 64 13.92 3.23 1.44
N PHE A 65 13.14 4.25 1.09
CA PHE A 65 12.48 4.38 -0.21
C PHE A 65 13.13 5.49 -1.06
N THR A 66 14.29 5.19 -1.64
CA THR A 66 15.10 6.16 -2.40
C THR A 66 15.23 5.85 -3.89
N HIS A 67 14.83 4.65 -4.31
CA HIS A 67 15.08 4.12 -5.64
C HIS A 67 13.97 4.54 -6.61
N PHE A 68 14.38 4.94 -7.81
CA PHE A 68 13.47 5.26 -8.91
C PHE A 68 13.92 4.51 -10.16
N PRO A 69 13.01 3.83 -10.90
CA PRO A 69 13.39 3.07 -12.08
C PRO A 69 14.01 3.97 -13.15
N PHE A 70 15.20 3.59 -13.62
CA PHE A 70 15.97 4.32 -14.64
C PHE A 70 16.54 5.68 -14.22
N LEU A 71 16.38 6.11 -12.96
CA LEU A 71 17.03 7.29 -12.42
C LEU A 71 18.05 6.86 -11.36
N HIS A 72 19.31 7.22 -11.59
CA HIS A 72 20.37 7.01 -10.62
C HIS A 72 20.46 8.22 -9.69
N GLY A 73 20.43 7.98 -8.39
CA GLY A 73 20.47 9.02 -7.37
C GLY A 73 19.62 8.68 -6.17
N ASN A 74 19.72 9.50 -5.13
CA ASN A 74 18.87 9.41 -3.96
C ASN A 74 17.64 10.30 -4.18
N HIS A 75 16.49 9.68 -4.44
CA HIS A 75 15.21 10.38 -4.62
C HIS A 75 14.19 9.88 -3.59
N PRO A 76 14.27 10.37 -2.35
CA PRO A 76 13.39 9.93 -1.27
C PRO A 76 11.93 10.09 -1.65
N LEU A 77 11.16 9.00 -1.52
CA LEU A 77 9.70 8.94 -1.65
C LEU A 77 9.14 9.32 -3.05
N LEU A 78 9.98 9.69 -4.01
CA LEU A 78 9.52 10.23 -5.31
C LEU A 78 8.78 9.17 -6.13
N TYR A 79 9.36 7.98 -6.24
CA TYR A 79 8.75 6.88 -7.00
C TYR A 79 7.43 6.42 -6.36
N VAL A 80 7.42 6.35 -5.03
CA VAL A 80 6.24 6.03 -4.22
C VAL A 80 5.14 7.06 -4.45
N GLY A 81 5.48 8.34 -4.44
CA GLY A 81 4.54 9.43 -4.73
C GLY A 81 3.95 9.32 -6.14
N LEU A 82 4.76 8.97 -7.14
CA LEU A 82 4.30 8.76 -8.51
C LEU A 82 3.32 7.58 -8.61
N MET A 83 3.61 6.43 -7.99
CA MET A 83 2.68 5.28 -8.05
C MET A 83 1.36 5.58 -7.34
N THR A 84 1.39 6.29 -6.22
CA THR A 84 0.18 6.72 -5.51
C THR A 84 -0.64 7.69 -6.37
N PHE A 85 0.01 8.65 -7.03
CA PHE A 85 -0.65 9.55 -7.98
C PHE A 85 -1.33 8.78 -9.11
N ILE A 86 -0.67 7.77 -9.69
CA ILE A 86 -1.24 6.92 -10.75
C ILE A 86 -2.48 6.18 -10.26
N LEU A 87 -2.46 5.64 -9.04
CA LEU A 87 -3.60 4.90 -8.48
C LEU A 87 -4.81 5.83 -8.22
N ILE A 88 -4.57 7.01 -7.64
CA ILE A 88 -5.62 8.02 -7.42
C ILE A 88 -6.22 8.48 -8.76
N MET A 89 -5.37 8.73 -9.77
CA MET A 89 -5.85 9.07 -11.11
C MET A 89 -6.63 7.92 -11.76
N SER A 90 -6.24 6.67 -11.51
CA SER A 90 -7.01 5.49 -11.92
C SER A 90 -8.41 5.50 -11.29
N SER A 91 -8.53 5.88 -10.02
CA SER A 91 -9.81 6.09 -9.34
C SER A 91 -10.67 7.14 -10.04
N VAL A 92 -10.11 8.29 -10.43
CA VAL A 92 -10.84 9.31 -11.20
C VAL A 92 -11.37 8.74 -12.53
N THR A 93 -10.55 7.98 -13.26
CA THR A 93 -11.00 7.33 -14.49
C THR A 93 -12.13 6.31 -14.24
N MET A 94 -12.12 5.61 -13.11
CA MET A 94 -13.20 4.70 -12.72
C MET A 94 -14.52 5.45 -12.52
N VAL A 95 -14.51 6.61 -11.86
CA VAL A 95 -15.72 7.45 -11.69
C VAL A 95 -16.31 7.81 -13.06
N LEU A 96 -15.47 8.22 -14.01
CA LEU A 96 -15.89 8.57 -15.36
C LEU A 96 -16.43 7.36 -16.15
N ALA A 97 -15.89 6.16 -15.89
CA ALA A 97 -16.41 4.92 -16.45
C ALA A 97 -17.81 4.58 -15.91
N VAL A 98 -17.99 4.73 -14.60
CA VAL A 98 -19.29 4.52 -13.93
C VAL A 98 -20.32 5.53 -14.44
N GLU A 99 -19.98 6.81 -14.50
CA GLU A 99 -20.85 7.86 -15.03
C GLU A 99 -21.25 7.59 -16.49
N SER A 100 -20.28 7.20 -17.32
CA SER A 100 -20.55 6.81 -18.71
C SER A 100 -21.51 5.61 -18.79
N GLY A 101 -21.42 4.67 -17.84
CA GLY A 101 -22.31 3.52 -17.74
C GLY A 101 -23.74 3.92 -17.37
N GLN A 102 -23.90 4.88 -16.47
CA GLN A 102 -25.21 5.44 -16.11
C GLN A 102 -25.87 6.15 -17.28
N ARG A 103 -25.09 6.84 -18.11
CA ARG A 103 -25.55 7.48 -19.36
C ARG A 103 -25.75 6.49 -20.52
N LEU A 104 -25.57 5.18 -20.29
CA LEU A 104 -25.57 4.12 -21.31
C LEU A 104 -24.58 4.37 -22.47
N TYR A 105 -23.54 5.18 -22.24
CA TYR A 105 -22.56 5.56 -23.25
C TYR A 105 -21.41 4.54 -23.32
N LYS A 106 -21.64 3.47 -24.10
CA LYS A 106 -20.71 2.33 -24.23
C LYS A 106 -19.26 2.73 -24.59
N LYS A 107 -19.08 3.71 -25.48
CA LYS A 107 -17.74 4.13 -25.91
C LYS A 107 -16.97 4.79 -24.76
N GLY A 108 -17.64 5.60 -23.93
CA GLY A 108 -17.06 6.19 -22.73
C GLY A 108 -16.65 5.12 -21.72
N VAL A 109 -17.54 4.18 -21.41
CA VAL A 109 -17.24 3.06 -20.50
C VAL A 109 -15.99 2.31 -20.96
N LYS A 110 -15.88 2.00 -22.25
CA LYS A 110 -14.71 1.31 -22.81
C LYS A 110 -13.40 2.07 -22.60
N ILE A 111 -13.38 3.37 -22.90
CA ILE A 111 -12.17 4.19 -22.80
C ILE A 111 -11.76 4.32 -21.33
N TRP A 112 -12.67 4.79 -20.49
CA TRP A 112 -12.38 5.09 -19.09
C TRP A 112 -12.01 3.86 -18.29
N LEU A 113 -12.74 2.75 -18.46
CA LEU A 113 -12.43 1.50 -17.77
C LEU A 113 -11.09 0.90 -18.24
N SER A 114 -10.73 1.09 -19.51
CA SER A 114 -9.40 0.66 -20.00
C SER A 114 -8.28 1.46 -19.34
N LEU A 115 -8.45 2.78 -19.19
CA LEU A 115 -7.48 3.63 -18.49
C LEU A 115 -7.33 3.24 -17.02
N THR A 116 -8.44 2.91 -16.35
CA THR A 116 -8.41 2.40 -14.97
C THR A 116 -7.57 1.13 -14.84
N ILE A 117 -7.79 0.17 -15.75
CA ILE A 117 -7.04 -1.10 -15.78
C ILE A 117 -5.55 -0.85 -16.03
N VAL A 118 -5.21 0.02 -16.98
CA VAL A 118 -3.80 0.38 -17.27
C VAL A 118 -3.14 0.99 -16.04
N GLY A 119 -3.80 1.94 -15.37
CA GLY A 119 -3.29 2.53 -14.11
C GLY A 119 -3.08 1.48 -13.02
N GLY A 120 -4.02 0.53 -12.86
CA GLY A 120 -3.90 -0.57 -11.92
C GLY A 120 -2.75 -1.54 -12.23
N LEU A 121 -2.53 -1.86 -13.51
CA LEU A 121 -1.41 -2.69 -13.94
C LEU A 121 -0.06 -2.00 -13.73
N ILE A 122 0.03 -0.70 -14.02
CA ILE A 122 1.24 0.10 -13.77
C ILE A 122 1.55 0.14 -12.26
N PHE A 123 0.52 0.30 -11.42
CA PHE A 123 0.68 0.27 -9.98
C PHE A 123 1.21 -1.10 -9.49
N LEU A 124 0.59 -2.20 -9.92
CA LEU A 124 1.04 -3.55 -9.56
C LEU A 124 2.46 -3.86 -10.04
N GLY A 125 2.81 -3.44 -11.26
CA GLY A 125 4.16 -3.58 -11.80
C GLY A 125 5.17 -2.77 -10.99
N SER A 126 4.80 -1.55 -10.60
CA SER A 126 5.63 -0.69 -9.74
C SER A 126 5.88 -1.31 -8.38
N GLN A 127 4.85 -1.89 -7.77
CA GLN A 127 4.96 -2.60 -6.49
C GLN A 127 5.86 -3.83 -6.58
N ALA A 128 5.68 -4.66 -7.61
CA ALA A 128 6.52 -5.83 -7.83
C ALA A 128 8.00 -5.45 -8.04
N TRP A 129 8.25 -4.33 -8.72
CA TRP A 129 9.60 -3.79 -8.89
C TRP A 129 10.20 -3.29 -7.57
N GLU A 130 9.44 -2.50 -6.80
CA GLU A 130 9.85 -2.00 -5.48
C GLU A 130 10.21 -3.17 -4.56
N TRP A 131 9.36 -4.19 -4.49
CA TRP A 131 9.62 -5.42 -3.73
C TRP A 131 10.87 -6.15 -4.20
N GLY A 132 11.03 -6.32 -5.51
CA GLY A 132 12.21 -6.98 -6.08
C GLY A 132 13.50 -6.27 -5.70
N HIS A 133 13.48 -4.94 -5.60
CA HIS A 133 14.61 -4.15 -5.15
C HIS A 133 14.87 -4.32 -3.65
N PHE A 134 13.82 -4.29 -2.81
CA PHE A 134 13.92 -4.55 -1.38
C PHE A 134 14.44 -5.95 -1.06
N ILE A 135 13.99 -6.97 -1.79
CA ILE A 135 14.42 -8.36 -1.56
C ILE A 135 15.89 -8.55 -1.97
N LYS A 136 16.36 -7.87 -3.02
CA LYS A 136 17.76 -7.91 -3.45
C LYS A 136 18.69 -7.18 -2.48
N GLY A 137 18.24 -6.07 -1.90
CA GLY A 137 19.04 -5.25 -1.00
C GLY A 137 19.92 -4.24 -1.70
N THR A 138 20.65 -3.45 -0.92
CA THR A 138 21.64 -2.52 -1.47
C THR A 138 22.96 -3.24 -1.77
N GLU A 139 23.82 -2.60 -2.57
CA GLU A 139 25.16 -3.14 -2.86
C GLU A 139 26.05 -3.19 -1.61
N ALA A 140 25.88 -2.23 -0.70
CA ALA A 140 26.64 -2.18 0.54
C ALA A 140 26.13 -3.22 1.56
N GLY A 141 24.82 -3.48 1.57
CA GLY A 141 24.16 -4.26 2.61
C GLY A 141 24.09 -3.50 3.94
N SER A 142 23.80 -4.24 5.01
CA SER A 142 23.80 -3.76 6.38
C SER A 142 24.43 -4.81 7.31
N VAL A 143 24.58 -4.47 8.58
CA VAL A 143 25.01 -5.39 9.63
C VAL A 143 23.99 -5.42 10.76
N GLN A 144 23.62 -6.62 11.18
CA GLN A 144 22.85 -6.81 12.39
C GLN A 144 23.79 -6.81 13.60
N LEU A 145 23.56 -5.88 14.50
CA LEU A 145 24.34 -5.72 15.72
C LEU A 145 24.06 -6.87 16.69
N SER A 146 25.11 -7.33 17.38
CA SER A 146 24.96 -8.35 18.43
C SER A 146 24.16 -7.79 19.61
N THR A 147 23.36 -8.63 20.26
CA THR A 147 22.64 -8.22 21.47
C THR A 147 23.61 -7.86 22.59
N GLY A 148 23.38 -6.74 23.25
CA GLY A 148 24.28 -6.27 24.31
C GLY A 148 24.13 -4.79 24.56
N TYR A 149 25.09 -4.22 25.27
CA TYR A 149 25.13 -2.79 25.55
C TYR A 149 26.22 -2.12 24.73
N TYR A 150 25.88 -0.96 24.16
CA TYR A 150 26.73 -0.15 23.30
C TYR A 150 26.89 1.21 23.96
N GLN A 151 28.13 1.66 24.09
CA GLN A 151 28.47 2.94 24.69
C GLN A 151 28.42 4.01 23.60
N LEU A 152 27.46 4.93 23.68
CA LEU A 152 27.34 6.08 22.80
C LEU A 152 27.78 7.36 23.54
N PRO A 153 28.13 8.44 22.83
CA PRO A 153 28.53 9.71 23.44
C PRO A 153 27.51 10.27 24.46
N ASP A 154 26.21 10.03 24.24
CA ASP A 154 25.13 10.50 25.11
C ASP A 154 24.70 9.49 26.19
N GLY A 155 25.31 8.30 26.23
CA GLY A 155 25.00 7.26 27.23
C GLY A 155 25.05 5.84 26.69
N GLU A 156 24.72 4.87 27.55
CA GLU A 156 24.68 3.46 27.17
C GLU A 156 23.31 3.09 26.60
N VAL A 157 23.31 2.42 25.44
CA VAL A 157 22.08 1.92 24.80
C VAL A 157 22.12 0.40 24.73
N LYS A 158 20.98 -0.21 25.05
CA LYS A 158 20.79 -1.65 24.96
C LYS A 158 20.33 -2.03 23.55
N SER A 159 21.15 -2.76 22.82
CA SER A 159 20.77 -3.40 21.57
C SER A 159 20.02 -4.69 21.84
N THR A 160 18.77 -4.76 21.39
CA THR A 160 17.99 -6.00 21.36
C THR A 160 18.21 -6.76 20.04
N ASP A 161 17.55 -7.91 19.88
CA ASP A 161 17.58 -8.63 18.61
C ASP A 161 16.96 -7.78 17.49
N GLY A 162 17.49 -7.91 16.27
CA GLY A 162 17.00 -7.22 15.08
C GLY A 162 17.41 -5.75 14.93
N VAL A 163 18.41 -5.27 15.69
CA VAL A 163 18.96 -3.93 15.53
C VAL A 163 19.95 -3.90 14.36
N ILE A 164 19.67 -3.07 13.37
CA ILE A 164 20.42 -3.00 12.11
C ILE A 164 21.19 -1.69 12.03
N ALA A 165 22.49 -1.78 11.71
CA ALA A 165 23.33 -0.66 11.35
C ALA A 165 23.66 -0.73 9.86
N ARG A 166 23.65 0.42 9.19
CA ARG A 166 23.81 0.51 7.73
C ARG A 166 25.17 1.07 7.38
N TRP A 167 25.71 0.64 6.24
CA TRP A 167 26.93 1.25 5.73
C TRP A 167 26.65 2.64 5.17
N SER A 168 27.58 3.57 5.39
CA SER A 168 27.51 4.93 4.81
C SER A 168 27.62 4.87 3.28
N ASP A 169 28.48 3.98 2.78
CA ASP A 169 28.69 3.73 1.34
C ASP A 169 29.24 2.30 1.12
N SER A 170 29.28 1.88 -0.15
CA SER A 170 29.89 0.67 -0.68
C SER A 170 31.35 0.44 -0.25
N THR A 171 32.07 1.49 0.16
CA THR A 171 33.45 1.40 0.69
C THR A 171 33.54 0.75 2.07
N LYS A 172 32.41 0.66 2.81
CA LYS A 172 32.31 0.02 4.14
C LYS A 172 33.31 0.55 5.18
N GLN A 173 33.68 1.83 5.09
CA GLN A 173 34.61 2.47 6.03
C GLN A 173 33.92 3.16 7.22
N GLU A 174 32.63 3.43 7.07
CA GLU A 174 31.82 4.10 8.09
C GLU A 174 30.48 3.39 8.22
N LEU A 175 30.09 3.11 9.46
CA LEU A 175 28.84 2.47 9.83
C LEU A 175 27.93 3.45 10.55
N ILE A 176 26.70 3.58 10.07
CA ILE A 176 25.65 4.42 10.65
C ILE A 176 24.81 3.54 11.57
N LEU A 177 24.81 3.86 12.85
CA LEU A 177 24.01 3.19 13.86
C LEU A 177 22.54 3.64 13.79
N PRO A 178 21.58 2.82 14.23
CA PRO A 178 20.16 3.16 14.13
C PRO A 178 19.71 4.21 15.14
N TRP A 179 20.50 4.46 16.19
CA TRP A 179 20.18 5.44 17.22
C TRP A 179 20.56 6.86 16.79
N LYS A 180 19.78 7.83 17.24
CA LYS A 180 20.00 9.25 16.97
C LYS A 180 20.52 9.99 18.21
N ASN A 181 21.26 11.06 17.98
CA ASN A 181 21.70 12.00 19.00
C ASN A 181 20.60 13.04 19.32
N LYS A 182 20.89 13.96 20.24
CA LYS A 182 19.95 15.03 20.64
C LYS A 182 19.60 16.01 19.50
N ASP A 183 20.40 16.06 18.45
CA ASP A 183 20.19 16.90 17.25
C ASP A 183 19.46 16.15 16.12
N ASP A 184 18.90 14.97 16.41
CA ASP A 184 18.23 14.08 15.44
C ASP A 184 19.14 13.51 14.33
N ALA A 185 20.47 13.56 14.53
CA ALA A 185 21.46 12.97 13.64
C ALA A 185 21.85 11.55 14.09
N TYR A 186 22.07 10.65 13.13
CA TYR A 186 22.51 9.27 13.43
C TYR A 186 23.95 9.24 13.92
N TYR A 187 24.26 8.37 14.89
CA TYR A 187 25.65 8.11 15.27
C TYR A 187 26.38 7.35 14.17
N THR A 188 27.64 7.74 13.92
CA THR A 188 28.51 7.03 12.98
C THR A 188 29.76 6.50 13.68
N VAL A 189 30.22 5.34 13.23
CA VAL A 189 31.38 4.64 13.78
C VAL A 189 32.35 4.31 12.66
N ASN A 190 33.64 4.56 12.90
CA ASN A 190 34.72 4.29 11.96
C ASN A 190 35.96 3.71 12.69
N GLY A 191 36.99 3.36 11.93
CA GLY A 191 38.29 2.94 12.46
C GLY A 191 38.25 1.68 13.34
N THR A 192 38.93 1.73 14.49
CA THR A 192 39.11 0.56 15.38
C THR A 192 37.79 0.08 16.00
N GLU A 193 36.89 1.00 16.32
CA GLU A 193 35.59 0.67 16.90
C GLU A 193 34.72 -0.09 15.90
N LEU A 194 34.72 0.34 14.64
CA LEU A 194 34.03 -0.35 13.54
C LEU A 194 34.46 -1.81 13.43
N VAL A 195 35.77 -2.08 13.48
CA VAL A 195 36.31 -3.45 13.38
C VAL A 195 35.84 -4.31 14.55
N ASN A 196 35.71 -3.73 15.75
CA ASN A 196 35.23 -4.48 16.92
C ASN A 196 33.73 -4.78 16.84
N LEU A 197 32.93 -3.83 16.35
CA LEU A 197 31.49 -4.00 16.17
C LEU A 197 31.19 -5.07 15.12
N THR A 198 31.85 -4.96 13.97
CA THR A 198 31.60 -5.84 12.82
C THR A 198 32.05 -7.29 13.06
N LYS A 199 33.07 -7.54 13.91
CA LYS A 199 33.50 -8.90 14.29
C LYS A 199 32.40 -9.74 14.95
N LYS A 200 31.50 -9.11 15.70
CA LYS A 200 30.38 -9.79 16.39
C LYS A 200 29.06 -9.66 15.62
N ALA A 201 29.03 -8.80 14.60
CA ALA A 201 27.83 -8.52 13.83
C ALA A 201 27.63 -9.56 12.73
N THR A 202 26.38 -9.74 12.33
CA THR A 202 26.01 -10.61 11.20
C THR A 202 25.76 -9.75 9.98
N GLN A 203 26.35 -10.08 8.84
CA GLN A 203 26.07 -9.36 7.59
C GLN A 203 24.64 -9.67 7.12
N VAL A 204 23.96 -8.63 6.68
CA VAL A 204 22.57 -8.67 6.22
C VAL A 204 22.50 -8.00 4.85
N GLN A 205 21.82 -8.65 3.92
CA GLN A 205 21.56 -8.08 2.60
C GLN A 205 20.14 -8.42 2.20
N GLY A 206 19.44 -7.41 1.69
CA GLY A 206 18.04 -7.50 1.30
C GLY A 206 17.08 -7.61 2.48
N ALA A 207 15.81 -7.72 2.11
CA ALA A 207 14.71 -7.89 3.06
C ALA A 207 13.89 -9.14 2.72
N ASN A 208 13.62 -9.92 3.77
CA ASN A 208 12.71 -11.04 3.76
C ASN A 208 12.04 -11.16 5.15
N LEU A 209 11.30 -12.24 5.40
CA LEU A 209 10.53 -12.40 6.64
C LEU A 209 11.37 -12.67 7.90
N THR A 210 12.67 -12.94 7.73
CA THR A 210 13.59 -13.30 8.81
C THR A 210 14.67 -12.25 9.01
N VAL A 211 15.08 -11.58 7.93
CA VAL A 211 16.19 -10.66 7.89
C VAL A 211 15.76 -9.41 7.12
N ASN A 212 16.11 -8.23 7.62
CA ASN A 212 15.76 -6.96 6.99
C ASN A 212 16.96 -6.01 7.01
N GLU A 213 17.50 -5.68 5.85
CA GLU A 213 18.59 -4.71 5.70
C GLU A 213 18.21 -3.28 6.09
N TYR A 214 16.93 -2.96 5.97
CA TYR A 214 16.46 -1.57 6.05
C TYR A 214 16.07 -1.16 7.46
N GLY A 215 16.13 -2.05 8.45
CA GLY A 215 15.76 -1.76 9.83
C GLY A 215 15.26 -3.00 10.57
N HIS A 216 14.54 -2.80 11.67
CA HIS A 216 14.04 -3.92 12.47
C HIS A 216 13.25 -4.94 11.63
N LYS A 217 13.41 -6.24 11.91
CA LYS A 217 12.77 -7.34 11.15
C LYS A 217 11.25 -7.18 11.00
N LEU A 218 10.60 -6.67 12.04
CA LEU A 218 9.15 -6.45 12.03
C LEU A 218 8.72 -5.39 11.02
N PHE A 219 9.57 -4.40 10.70
CA PHE A 219 9.26 -3.44 9.65
C PHE A 219 9.06 -4.16 8.31
N GLY A 220 10.03 -4.99 7.91
CA GLY A 220 9.93 -5.79 6.68
C GLY A 220 8.71 -6.71 6.70
N ASN A 221 8.44 -7.38 7.83
CA ASN A 221 7.27 -8.27 7.97
C ASN A 221 5.96 -7.53 7.75
N PHE A 222 5.76 -6.39 8.43
CA PHE A 222 4.55 -5.59 8.26
C PHE A 222 4.47 -4.98 6.86
N PHE A 223 5.59 -4.49 6.32
CA PHE A 223 5.65 -3.91 4.99
C PHE A 223 5.20 -4.93 3.93
N PHE A 224 5.87 -6.08 3.82
CA PHE A 224 5.54 -7.10 2.83
C PHE A 224 4.13 -7.69 3.04
N PHE A 225 3.72 -7.90 4.29
CA PHE A 225 2.40 -8.48 4.54
C PHE A 225 1.26 -7.51 4.20
N ILE A 226 1.31 -6.26 4.69
CA ILE A 226 0.23 -5.29 4.49
C ILE A 226 0.17 -4.83 3.03
N THR A 227 1.31 -4.46 2.44
CA THR A 227 1.35 -4.04 1.03
C THR A 227 1.07 -5.20 0.09
N GLY A 228 1.45 -6.43 0.45
CA GLY A 228 1.16 -7.63 -0.33
C GLY A 228 -0.31 -8.04 -0.29
N PHE A 229 -0.91 -8.00 0.90
CA PHE A 229 -2.35 -8.21 1.06
C PHE A 229 -3.15 -7.16 0.28
N HIS A 230 -2.75 -5.89 0.35
CA HIS A 230 -3.32 -4.84 -0.49
C HIS A 230 -3.11 -5.11 -1.99
N GLY A 231 -1.91 -5.52 -2.40
CA GLY A 231 -1.58 -5.88 -3.78
C GLY A 231 -2.48 -7.00 -4.33
N LEU A 232 -2.85 -7.97 -3.50
CA LEU A 232 -3.84 -9.00 -3.87
C LEU A 232 -5.25 -8.42 -4.13
N HIS A 233 -5.67 -7.41 -3.37
CA HIS A 233 -6.94 -6.71 -3.60
C HIS A 233 -6.90 -5.92 -4.90
N VAL A 234 -5.82 -5.18 -5.16
CA VAL A 234 -5.62 -4.46 -6.42
C VAL A 234 -5.61 -5.42 -7.60
N PHE A 235 -4.87 -6.54 -7.50
CA PHE A 235 -4.83 -7.57 -8.53
C PHE A 235 -6.22 -8.16 -8.82
N SER A 236 -6.97 -8.51 -7.77
CA SER A 236 -8.35 -8.99 -7.90
C SER A 236 -9.24 -7.92 -8.55
N GLY A 237 -9.07 -6.65 -8.17
CA GLY A 237 -9.80 -5.53 -8.77
C GLY A 237 -9.50 -5.34 -10.26
N VAL A 238 -8.23 -5.50 -10.66
CA VAL A 238 -7.82 -5.45 -12.08
C VAL A 238 -8.50 -6.58 -12.86
N ILE A 239 -8.53 -7.80 -12.32
CA ILE A 239 -9.22 -8.94 -12.94
C ILE A 239 -10.72 -8.66 -13.07
N LEU A 240 -11.37 -8.17 -12.03
CA LEU A 240 -12.80 -7.83 -12.07
C LEU A 240 -13.09 -6.75 -13.11
N ASN A 241 -12.27 -5.70 -13.17
CA ASN A 241 -12.37 -4.65 -14.19
C ASN A 241 -12.18 -5.20 -15.60
N LEU A 242 -11.21 -6.10 -15.81
CA LEU A 242 -10.99 -6.75 -17.09
C LEU A 242 -12.20 -7.59 -17.53
N ILE A 243 -12.80 -8.36 -16.62
CA ILE A 243 -14.01 -9.15 -16.89
C ILE A 243 -15.17 -8.23 -17.29
N VAL A 244 -15.37 -7.14 -16.55
CA VAL A 244 -16.41 -6.14 -16.86
C VAL A 244 -16.14 -5.50 -18.23
N LEU A 245 -14.89 -5.11 -18.53
CA LEU A 245 -14.53 -4.53 -19.81
C LEU A 245 -14.82 -5.49 -20.97
N LEU A 246 -14.46 -6.77 -20.85
CA LEU A 246 -14.79 -7.80 -21.85
C LEU A 246 -16.30 -7.94 -22.05
N ASN A 247 -17.09 -7.86 -20.97
CA ASN A 247 -18.55 -7.87 -21.05
C ASN A 247 -19.12 -6.61 -21.72
N VAL A 248 -18.49 -5.43 -21.53
CA VAL A 248 -18.85 -4.21 -22.28
C VAL A 248 -18.58 -4.41 -23.76
N PHE A 249 -17.43 -4.98 -24.15
CA PHE A 249 -17.13 -5.27 -25.56
C PHE A 249 -18.16 -6.22 -26.18
N LYS A 250 -18.55 -7.28 -25.46
CA LYS A 250 -19.59 -8.24 -25.87
C LYS A 250 -21.02 -7.65 -25.93
N GLY A 251 -21.22 -6.42 -25.47
CA GLY A 251 -22.54 -5.79 -25.42
C GLY A 251 -23.49 -6.39 -24.38
N THR A 252 -22.95 -7.11 -23.38
CA THR A 252 -23.75 -7.78 -22.35
C THR A 252 -24.63 -6.80 -21.58
N TYR A 253 -24.11 -5.60 -21.29
CA TYR A 253 -24.82 -4.59 -20.50
C TYR A 253 -25.84 -3.79 -21.31
N GLU A 254 -25.63 -3.64 -22.62
CA GLU A 254 -26.64 -3.06 -23.52
C GLU A 254 -27.87 -3.99 -23.62
N LYS A 255 -27.64 -5.31 -23.68
CA LYS A 255 -28.71 -6.32 -23.66
C LYS A 255 -29.48 -6.34 -22.34
N ARG A 256 -28.82 -6.03 -21.23
CA ARG A 256 -29.45 -5.92 -19.89
C ARG A 256 -30.15 -4.58 -19.67
N GLY A 257 -29.78 -3.54 -20.40
CA GLY A 257 -30.32 -2.18 -20.25
C GLY A 257 -29.74 -1.40 -19.07
N HIS A 258 -28.74 -1.92 -18.35
CA HIS A 258 -28.10 -1.24 -17.22
C HIS A 258 -26.63 -1.67 -17.04
N TYR A 259 -25.81 -0.76 -16.52
CA TYR A 259 -24.38 -0.96 -16.24
C TYR A 259 -24.05 -1.11 -14.74
N GLU A 260 -25.00 -1.59 -13.94
CA GLU A 260 -24.86 -1.73 -12.47
C GLU A 260 -23.64 -2.57 -12.04
N MET A 261 -23.13 -3.46 -12.90
CA MET A 261 -21.89 -4.20 -12.61
C MET A 261 -20.65 -3.29 -12.63
N VAL A 262 -20.61 -2.28 -13.51
CA VAL A 262 -19.53 -1.28 -13.52
C VAL A 262 -19.55 -0.49 -12.22
N GLU A 263 -20.73 -0.13 -11.71
CA GLU A 263 -20.88 0.55 -10.41
C GLU A 263 -20.36 -0.30 -9.24
N LYS A 264 -20.72 -1.59 -9.19
CA LYS A 264 -20.28 -2.49 -8.10
C LYS A 264 -18.77 -2.68 -8.08
N VAL A 265 -18.17 -2.91 -9.24
CA VAL A 265 -16.71 -3.03 -9.35
C VAL A 265 -16.01 -1.68 -9.13
N GLY A 266 -16.64 -0.58 -9.53
CA GLY A 266 -16.17 0.77 -9.21
C GLY A 266 -16.09 1.03 -7.71
N LEU A 267 -17.13 0.66 -6.94
CA LEU A 267 -17.11 0.75 -5.48
C LEU A 267 -15.96 -0.05 -4.85
N TYR A 268 -15.69 -1.27 -5.36
CA TYR A 268 -14.52 -2.04 -4.93
C TYR A 268 -13.21 -1.30 -5.21
N TRP A 269 -13.06 -0.80 -6.44
CA TRP A 269 -11.84 -0.13 -6.88
C TRP A 269 -11.53 1.12 -6.05
N HIS A 270 -12.56 1.94 -5.77
CA HIS A 270 -12.41 3.12 -4.91
C HIS A 270 -12.06 2.75 -3.47
N PHE A 271 -12.62 1.67 -2.94
CA PHE A 271 -12.26 1.19 -1.62
C PHE A 271 -10.78 0.78 -1.54
N VAL A 272 -10.31 0.03 -2.54
CA VAL A 272 -8.91 -0.39 -2.60
C VAL A 272 -7.98 0.83 -2.66
N ASP A 273 -8.28 1.81 -3.51
CA ASP A 273 -7.52 3.07 -3.59
C ASP A 273 -7.53 3.85 -2.27
N LEU A 274 -8.67 3.94 -1.58
CA LEU A 274 -8.76 4.57 -0.26
C LEU A 274 -7.88 3.87 0.77
N VAL A 275 -7.87 2.53 0.80
CA VAL A 275 -6.99 1.76 1.70
C VAL A 275 -5.53 2.06 1.38
N TRP A 276 -5.16 2.19 0.10
CA TRP A 276 -3.80 2.55 -0.29
C TRP A 276 -3.36 3.90 0.26
N VAL A 277 -4.22 4.92 0.24
CA VAL A 277 -3.90 6.24 0.80
C VAL A 277 -3.53 6.14 2.28
N PHE A 278 -4.21 5.31 3.06
CA PHE A 278 -3.85 5.06 4.46
C PHE A 278 -2.52 4.32 4.60
N ILE A 279 -2.30 3.26 3.83
CA ILE A 279 -1.02 2.52 3.82
C ILE A 279 0.13 3.46 3.47
N PHE A 280 -0.02 4.24 2.40
CA PHE A 280 0.95 5.24 1.96
C PHE A 280 1.29 6.21 3.10
N THR A 281 0.27 6.75 3.76
CA THR A 281 0.47 7.71 4.86
C THR A 281 1.27 7.11 6.02
N PHE A 282 0.93 5.89 6.48
CA PHE A 282 1.57 5.28 7.66
C PHE A 282 2.95 4.67 7.40
N PHE A 283 3.25 4.24 6.18
CA PHE A 283 4.55 3.64 5.84
C PHE A 283 5.55 4.64 5.27
N TYR A 284 5.07 5.64 4.52
CA TYR A 284 5.94 6.48 3.69
C TYR A 284 6.00 7.94 4.15
N LEU A 285 5.00 8.45 4.87
CA LEU A 285 4.96 9.86 5.29
C LEU A 285 5.17 10.06 6.79
N ILE A 286 4.39 9.35 7.60
CA ILE A 286 4.48 9.39 9.06
C ILE A 286 5.54 8.41 9.47
#